data_AF-A0A2H3L3L4-F1
#
_entry.id   AF-A0A2H3L3L4-F1
#
_cell.length_a   1.000
_cell.length_b   1.000
_cell.length_c   1.000
_cell.angle_alpha   90.00
_cell.angle_beta   90.00
_cell.angle_gamma   90.00
#
_symmetry.space_group_name_H-M   'P 1'
#
loop_
_entity.id
_entity.type
_entity.pdbx_description
1 polymer ?
#
loop_
_entity_poly.entity_id
_entity_poly.type
_entity_poly.pdbx_seq_one_letter_code
_entity_poly.pdbx_strand_id
1 'polypeptide(L)'
;MKHLDLTDESVDMRQFLEFIQEGPVVLRAPNGKEYLIAEADDFAGEVEQLRNSFAFQQFLDARSARGKSRRPLAAVVAEIDEELEKTERP
;
A
#
# COMPACT_ATOMS: atom_id res chain seq x y z
N MET A 1 8.73 -14.97 7.01
CA MET A 1 7.57 -15.47 6.23
C MET A 1 7.46 -16.96 6.47
N LYS A 2 6.32 -17.40 7.04
CA LYS A 2 6.09 -18.78 7.48
C LYS A 2 5.08 -19.46 6.56
N HIS A 3 5.22 -20.77 6.33
CA HIS A 3 4.27 -21.57 5.53
C HIS A 3 3.55 -22.57 6.44
N LEU A 4 2.23 -22.63 6.32
CA LEU A 4 1.37 -23.56 7.06
C LEU A 4 0.52 -24.34 6.05
N ASP A 5 0.59 -25.67 6.11
CA ASP A 5 -0.24 -26.56 5.29
C ASP A 5 -1.37 -27.15 6.15
N LEU A 6 -2.60 -26.72 5.86
CA LEU A 6 -3.79 -27.18 6.56
C LEU A 6 -4.23 -28.59 6.11
N THR A 7 -3.55 -29.22 5.15
CA THR A 7 -3.78 -30.63 4.82
C THR A 7 -3.21 -31.58 5.87
N ASP A 8 -2.10 -31.20 6.50
CA ASP A 8 -1.37 -32.06 7.43
C ASP A 8 -1.81 -31.83 8.89
N GLU A 9 -2.09 -30.58 9.28
CA GLU A 9 -2.39 -30.24 10.66
C GLU A 9 -3.44 -29.11 10.76
N SER A 10 -4.38 -29.26 11.72
CA SER A 10 -5.29 -28.17 12.08
C SER A 10 -4.58 -27.18 13.01
N VAL A 11 -4.44 -25.93 12.58
CA VAL A 11 -3.86 -24.87 13.40
C VAL A 11 -4.95 -24.18 14.23
N ASP A 12 -4.72 -24.02 15.53
CA ASP A 12 -5.60 -23.21 16.39
C ASP A 12 -5.50 -21.73 16.04
N MET A 13 -6.64 -21.03 16.04
CA MET A 13 -6.68 -19.62 15.64
C MET A 13 -5.84 -18.70 16.54
N ARG A 14 -5.61 -19.02 17.83
CA ARG A 14 -4.73 -18.20 18.68
C ARG A 14 -3.26 -18.37 18.28
N GLN A 15 -2.84 -19.61 18.03
CA GLN A 15 -1.49 -19.88 17.51
C GLN A 15 -1.29 -19.26 16.13
N PHE A 16 -2.32 -19.26 15.30
CA PHE A 16 -2.28 -18.60 14.00
C PHE A 16 -2.04 -17.09 14.11
N LEU A 17 -2.72 -16.41 15.04
CA LEU A 17 -2.54 -14.98 15.30
C LEU A 17 -1.13 -14.67 15.82
N GLU A 18 -0.55 -15.52 16.66
CA GLU A 18 0.85 -15.37 17.10
C GLU A 18 1.82 -15.42 15.90
N PHE A 19 1.59 -16.31 14.93
CA PHE A 19 2.43 -16.40 13.74
C PHE A 19 2.35 -15.17 12.84
N ILE A 20 1.17 -14.53 12.75
CA ILE A 20 0.98 -13.34 11.92
C ILE A 20 1.64 -12.11 12.54
N GLN A 21 1.73 -12.04 13.88
CA GLN A 21 2.43 -10.95 14.58
C GLN A 21 3.95 -10.96 14.32
N GLU A 22 4.53 -12.12 14.00
CA GLU A 22 5.95 -12.23 13.60
C GLU A 22 6.19 -11.89 12.13
N GLY A 23 5.12 -11.82 11.32
CA GLY A 23 5.14 -11.42 9.92
C GLY A 23 4.20 -12.25 9.03
N PRO A 24 4.23 -12.03 7.70
CA PRO A 24 3.28 -12.64 6.78
C PRO A 24 3.37 -14.17 6.76
N VAL A 25 2.20 -14.81 6.73
CA VAL A 25 2.03 -16.27 6.72
C VAL A 25 1.33 -16.72 5.44
N VAL A 26 1.91 -17.72 4.78
CA VAL A 26 1.27 -18.41 3.65
C VAL A 26 0.56 -19.65 4.17
N LEU A 27 -0.74 -19.74 3.87
CA LEU A 27 -1.59 -20.87 4.20
C LEU A 27 -1.93 -21.64 2.93
N ARG A 28 -1.67 -22.95 2.94
CA ARG A 28 -2.21 -23.87 1.95
C ARG A 28 -3.44 -24.56 2.51
N ALA A 29 -4.57 -24.35 1.86
CA ALA A 29 -5.83 -24.96 2.25
C ALA A 29 -5.95 -26.38 1.67
N PRO A 30 -6.80 -27.25 2.25
CA PRO A 30 -6.97 -28.63 1.77
C PRO A 30 -7.49 -28.75 0.34
N ASN A 31 -8.10 -27.68 -0.19
CA ASN A 31 -8.53 -27.58 -1.57
C ASN A 31 -7.38 -27.22 -2.54
N GLY A 32 -6.13 -27.18 -2.06
CA GLY A 32 -4.94 -26.86 -2.84
C GLY A 32 -4.75 -25.37 -3.13
N LYS A 33 -5.61 -24.49 -2.61
CA LYS A 33 -5.45 -23.04 -2.76
C LYS A 33 -4.50 -22.48 -1.71
N GLU A 34 -3.73 -21.48 -2.11
CA GLU A 34 -2.82 -20.75 -1.22
C GLU A 34 -3.37 -19.36 -0.91
N TYR A 35 -3.17 -18.92 0.33
CA TYR A 35 -3.57 -17.62 0.86
C TYR A 35 -2.38 -16.98 1.54
N LEU A 36 -2.18 -15.68 1.33
CA LEU A 36 -1.26 -14.87 2.12
C LEU A 36 -2.07 -14.12 3.16
N ILE A 37 -1.70 -14.27 4.43
CA ILE A 37 -2.33 -13.55 5.54
C ILE A 37 -1.27 -12.70 6.23
N ALA A 38 -1.57 -11.42 6.38
CA ALA A 38 -0.76 -10.42 7.06
C ALA A 38 -1.66 -9.58 7.97
N GLU A 39 -1.05 -8.86 8.90
CA GLU A 39 -1.78 -7.93 9.76
C GLU A 39 -2.42 -6.82 8.91
N ALA A 40 -3.65 -6.44 9.26
CA ALA A 40 -4.40 -5.43 8.50
C ALA A 40 -3.76 -4.03 8.57
N ASP A 41 -3.00 -3.74 9.63
CA ASP A 41 -2.36 -2.44 9.90
C ASP A 41 -0.88 -2.34 9.42
N ASP A 42 -0.35 -3.36 8.72
CA ASP A 42 1.02 -3.35 8.19
C ASP A 42 1.26 -2.24 7.13
N PHE A 43 0.18 -1.62 6.64
CA PHE A 43 0.24 -0.48 5.72
C PHE A 43 1.02 0.71 6.28
N ALA A 44 0.89 1.01 7.58
CA ALA A 44 1.61 2.13 8.18
C ALA A 44 3.13 1.89 8.17
N GLY A 45 3.55 0.65 8.45
CA GLY A 45 4.95 0.23 8.40
C GLY A 45 5.51 0.23 6.97
N GLU A 46 4.76 -0.29 6.00
CA GLU A 46 5.13 -0.25 4.59
C GLU A 46 5.26 1.18 4.05
N VAL A 47 4.36 2.09 4.44
CA VAL A 47 4.41 3.52 4.07
C VAL A 47 5.63 4.21 4.70
N GLU A 48 5.95 3.91 5.96
CA GLU A 48 7.16 4.44 6.61
C GLU A 48 8.44 3.93 5.94
N GLN A 49 8.51 2.64 5.61
CA GLN A 49 9.63 2.06 4.89
C GLN A 49 9.79 2.67 3.50
N LEU A 50 8.69 2.88 2.78
CA LEU A 50 8.70 3.53 1.47
C LEU A 50 9.14 4.99 1.56
N ARG A 51 8.69 5.72 2.60
CA ARG A 51 9.14 7.10 2.88
C ARG A 51 10.64 7.17 3.13
N ASN A 52 11.19 6.18 3.86
CA ASN A 52 12.61 6.10 4.19
C ASN A 52 13.47 5.52 3.05
N SER A 53 12.86 5.06 1.96
CA SER A 53 13.58 4.53 0.80
C SER A 53 14.29 5.64 0.01
N PHE A 54 15.62 5.66 0.08
CA PHE A 54 16.46 6.61 -0.66
C PHE A 54 16.25 6.55 -2.18
N ALA A 55 16.02 5.36 -2.73
CA ALA A 55 15.74 5.19 -4.15
C ALA A 55 14.40 5.83 -4.56
N PHE A 56 13.39 5.70 -3.70
CA PHE A 56 12.08 6.31 -3.92
C PHE A 56 12.14 7.84 -3.81
N GLN A 57 12.85 8.37 -2.81
CA GLN A 57 13.07 9.80 -2.66
C GLN A 57 13.80 10.40 -3.88
N GLN A 58 14.88 9.77 -4.35
CA GLN A 58 15.58 10.22 -5.57
C GLN A 58 14.68 10.21 -6.81
N PHE A 59 13.79 9.23 -6.93
CA PHE A 59 12.81 9.19 -8.02
C PHE A 59 11.82 10.37 -7.92
N LEU A 60 11.31 10.67 -6.71
CA LEU A 60 10.44 11.83 -6.48
C LEU A 60 11.16 13.15 -6.77
N ASP A 61 12.42 13.28 -6.35
CA ASP A 61 13.24 14.46 -6.63
C ASP A 61 13.46 14.66 -8.13
N ALA A 62 13.82 13.60 -8.85
CA ALA A 62 14.00 13.64 -10.30
C ALA A 62 12.70 14.00 -11.05
N ARG A 63 11.55 13.54 -10.55
CA ARG A 63 10.23 13.88 -11.12
C ARG A 63 9.84 15.32 -10.78
N SER A 64 10.08 15.76 -9.56
CA SER A 64 9.79 17.13 -9.12
C SER A 64 10.63 18.16 -9.88
N ALA A 65 11.89 17.82 -10.19
CA ALA A 65 12.79 18.63 -11.00
C ALA A 65 12.40 18.70 -12.50
N ARG A 66 11.61 17.74 -13.00
CA ARG A 66 11.09 17.73 -14.39
C ARG A 66 9.70 18.36 -14.55
N GLY A 67 9.04 18.73 -13.45
CA GLY A 67 7.72 19.34 -13.46
C GLY A 67 7.78 20.87 -13.50
N LYS A 68 6.77 21.51 -14.13
CA LYS A 68 6.53 22.96 -14.11
C LYS A 68 6.81 23.54 -12.72
N SER A 69 7.41 24.74 -12.69
CA SER A 69 7.71 25.54 -11.49
C SER A 69 6.60 25.40 -10.45
N ARG A 70 6.97 25.25 -9.16
CA ARG A 70 6.03 25.26 -8.04
C ARG A 70 4.98 26.35 -8.25
N ARG A 71 3.73 25.96 -8.47
CA ARG A 71 2.61 26.89 -8.59
C ARG A 71 1.94 27.02 -7.21
N PRO A 72 1.51 28.23 -6.81
CA PRO A 72 0.78 28.39 -5.57
C PRO A 72 -0.52 27.59 -5.63
N LEU A 73 -0.91 27.00 -4.50
CA LEU A 73 -2.10 26.15 -4.42
C LEU A 73 -3.36 26.87 -4.90
N ALA A 74 -3.47 28.18 -4.61
CA ALA A 74 -4.56 29.03 -5.08
C ALA A 74 -4.70 29.08 -6.61
N ALA A 75 -3.58 29.04 -7.35
CA ALA A 75 -3.62 29.01 -8.81
C ALA A 75 -4.09 27.66 -9.36
N VAL A 76 -3.81 26.56 -8.64
CA VAL A 76 -4.32 25.23 -9.01
C VAL A 76 -5.82 25.13 -8.74
N VAL A 77 -6.29 25.69 -7.62
CA VAL A 77 -7.72 25.75 -7.30
C VAL A 77 -8.48 26.55 -8.35
N ALA A 78 -7.99 27.74 -8.71
CA ALA A 78 -8.63 28.56 -9.73
C ALA A 78 -8.70 27.88 -11.11
N GLU A 79 -7.67 27.12 -11.50
CA GLU A 79 -7.66 26.34 -12.75
C GLU A 79 -8.71 25.21 -12.72
N ILE A 80 -8.88 24.54 -11.57
CA ILE A 80 -9.90 23.49 -11.40
C ILE A 80 -11.31 24.10 -11.47
N ASP A 81 -11.55 25.21 -10.78
CA ASP A 81 -12.84 25.90 -10.78
C ASP A 81 -13.23 26.34 -12.21
N GLU A 82 -12.28 26.91 -12.97
CA GLU A 82 -12.49 27.34 -14.35
C GLU A 82 -12.82 26.17 -15.30
N GLU A 83 -12.18 25.01 -15.11
CA GLU A 83 -12.47 23.81 -15.90
C GLU A 83 -13.82 23.18 -15.53
N LEU A 84 -14.22 23.23 -14.25
CA LEU A 84 -15.54 22.79 -13.80
C LEU A 84 -16.64 23.69 -14.40
N GLU A 85 -16.46 25.02 -14.37
CA GLU A 85 -17.40 25.98 -14.98
C GLU A 85 -17.55 25.80 -16.50
N LYS A 86 -16.48 25.40 -17.20
CA LYS A 86 -16.53 25.05 -18.63
C LYS A 86 -17.26 23.75 -18.90
N THR A 87 -17.18 22.80 -17.97
CA THR A 87 -17.83 21.49 -18.08
C THR A 87 -19.32 21.56 -17.71
N GLU A 88 -19.71 22.54 -16.89
CA GLU A 88 -21.09 22.77 -16.45
C GLU A 88 -21.90 23.73 -17.35
N ARG A 89 -21.32 24.28 -18.42
CA ARG A 89 -22.09 25.02 -19.44
C ARG A 89 -22.78 24.04 -20.41
N PRO A 90 -24.12 24.08 -20.53
CA PRO A 90 -24.89 23.19 -21.43
C PRO A 90 -24.66 23.50 -22.91
#